data_AF-A0A453ASS4-F1
#
_entry.id   AF-A0A453ASS4-F1
#
_cell.length_a   1.000
_cell.length_b   1.000
_cell.length_c   1.000
_cell.angle_alpha   90.00
_cell.angle_beta   90.00
_cell.angle_gamma   90.00
#
_symmetry.space_group_name_H-M   'P 1'
#
loop_
_entity.id
_entity.type
_entity.pdbx_description
1 polymer ?
#
loop_
_entity_poly.entity_id
_entity_poly.type
_entity_poly.pdbx_seq_one_letter_code
_entity_poly.pdbx_strand_id
1 'polypeptide(L)'
;LTTSHKSRPLSDPRRRRPQPRPHDARDPSGGMPRGRDEPATVRVYTVCDESKYLIVRNVPSLGCGDELGTLFSSYGPLEECKPMDAEDCEEYTDVFFIKFSQLSNAR
;
A
#
# COMPACT_ATOMS: atom_id res chain seq x y z
N LEU A 1 -21.19 47.56 -10.19
CA LEU A 1 -22.16 46.64 -10.82
C LEU A 1 -21.92 45.26 -10.25
N THR A 2 -22.95 44.75 -9.59
CA THR A 2 -23.00 43.46 -8.91
C THR A 2 -22.96 42.31 -9.91
N THR A 3 -22.24 41.22 -9.61
CA THR A 3 -22.78 39.86 -9.68
C THR A 3 -21.82 38.88 -9.00
N SER A 4 -22.25 38.39 -7.84
CA SER A 4 -21.82 37.11 -7.29
C SER A 4 -22.05 36.00 -8.30
N HIS A 5 -21.04 35.15 -8.53
CA HIS A 5 -21.29 33.78 -8.94
C HIS A 5 -20.54 32.81 -8.03
N LYS A 6 -21.31 32.33 -7.05
CA LYS A 6 -21.01 31.24 -6.14
C LYS A 6 -21.31 29.93 -6.89
N SER A 7 -20.29 29.31 -7.49
CA SER A 7 -20.38 27.96 -8.04
C SER A 7 -20.07 26.95 -6.94
N ARG A 8 -21.07 26.10 -6.67
CA ARG A 8 -21.10 25.08 -5.62
C ARG A 8 -20.08 23.97 -5.93
N PRO A 9 -19.42 23.37 -4.93
CA PRO A 9 -18.56 22.21 -5.18
C PRO A 9 -19.43 21.03 -5.63
N LEU A 10 -18.99 20.42 -6.73
CA LEU A 10 -19.54 19.23 -7.35
C LEU A 10 -19.60 18.11 -6.31
N SER A 11 -20.80 17.60 -6.08
CA SER A 11 -21.12 16.52 -5.16
C SER A 11 -20.30 15.25 -5.46
N ASP A 12 -19.45 14.88 -4.49
CA ASP A 12 -18.66 13.65 -4.45
C ASP A 12 -19.57 12.40 -4.48
N PRO A 13 -19.57 11.59 -5.57
CA PRO A 13 -20.46 10.47 -5.70
C PRO A 13 -19.66 9.17 -5.61
N ARG A 14 -19.23 8.75 -4.40
CA ARG A 14 -19.11 7.32 -3.98
C ARG A 14 -18.38 7.04 -2.65
N ARG A 15 -18.45 7.88 -1.61
CA ARG A 15 -18.41 7.36 -0.22
C ARG A 15 -19.75 6.70 0.13
N ARG A 16 -20.05 5.57 -0.52
CA ARG A 16 -21.13 4.68 -0.06
C ARG A 16 -20.70 4.05 1.25
N ARG A 17 -20.99 4.70 2.38
CA ARG A 17 -21.09 3.99 3.65
C ARG A 17 -22.19 2.94 3.48
N PRO A 18 -21.96 1.65 3.77
CA PRO A 18 -23.04 0.68 3.78
C PRO A 18 -24.00 1.08 4.90
N GLN A 19 -25.25 1.38 4.55
CA GLN A 19 -26.32 1.54 5.53
C GLN A 19 -26.69 0.14 6.04
N PRO A 20 -26.66 -0.12 7.37
CA PRO A 20 -27.16 -1.39 7.90
C PRO A 20 -28.67 -1.49 7.64
N ARG A 21 -29.13 -2.63 7.15
CA ARG A 21 -30.57 -2.91 6.98
C ARG A 21 -31.25 -2.97 8.36
N PRO A 22 -32.45 -2.40 8.55
CA PRO A 22 -33.20 -2.58 9.78
C PRO A 22 -33.84 -3.97 9.75
N HIS A 23 -33.11 -4.98 10.20
CA HIS A 23 -33.73 -6.17 10.77
C HIS A 23 -33.83 -5.92 12.28
N ASP A 24 -34.99 -6.18 12.85
CA ASP A 24 -35.36 -6.04 14.27
C ASP A 24 -36.24 -4.82 14.57
N ALA A 25 -37.47 -4.84 14.05
CA ALA A 25 -38.59 -4.28 14.78
C ALA A 25 -38.76 -5.10 16.07
N ARG A 26 -38.16 -4.63 17.18
CA ARG A 26 -38.31 -5.25 18.51
C ARG A 26 -39.40 -4.54 19.31
N ASP A 27 -40.43 -5.32 19.61
CA ASP A 27 -41.55 -5.16 20.54
C ASP A 27 -41.19 -4.40 21.85
N PRO A 28 -41.95 -3.37 22.28
CA PRO A 28 -41.65 -2.60 23.46
C PRO A 28 -42.42 -3.15 24.68
N SER A 29 -41.96 -4.25 25.27
CA SER A 29 -42.36 -4.57 26.64
C SER A 29 -41.31 -5.36 27.40
N GLY A 30 -40.72 -4.69 28.39
CA GLY A 30 -40.33 -5.28 29.68
C GLY A 30 -39.18 -6.28 29.71
N GLY A 31 -38.02 -5.82 30.21
CA GLY A 31 -37.06 -6.69 30.90
C GLY A 31 -35.60 -6.45 30.52
N MET A 32 -34.83 -5.84 31.43
CA MET A 32 -33.38 -6.02 31.45
C MET A 32 -33.04 -7.31 32.21
N PRO A 33 -32.21 -8.18 31.62
CA PRO A 33 -31.01 -8.62 32.34
C PRO A 33 -29.75 -8.34 31.54
N ARG A 34 -28.69 -8.15 32.33
CA ARG A 34 -27.37 -7.66 31.99
C ARG A 34 -26.56 -8.72 31.22
N GLY A 35 -25.62 -8.25 30.42
CA GLY A 35 -24.49 -9.04 29.91
C GLY A 35 -24.84 -9.88 28.68
N ARG A 36 -25.07 -9.23 27.54
CA ARG A 36 -25.01 -9.92 26.25
C ARG A 36 -23.55 -10.34 26.05
N ASP A 37 -23.27 -11.63 26.18
CA ASP A 37 -22.06 -12.31 25.66
C ASP A 37 -22.05 -12.21 24.12
N GLU A 38 -22.00 -10.98 23.59
CA GLU A 38 -21.65 -10.75 22.20
C GLU A 38 -20.13 -10.68 22.17
N PRO A 39 -19.42 -11.66 21.58
CA PRO A 39 -17.97 -11.61 21.50
C PRO A 39 -17.60 -10.31 20.78
N ALA A 40 -16.81 -9.47 21.46
CA ALA A 40 -16.39 -8.18 20.93
C ALA A 40 -15.88 -8.37 19.50
N THR A 41 -16.51 -7.71 18.52
CA THR A 41 -16.08 -7.83 17.13
C THR A 41 -14.67 -7.25 17.02
N VAL A 42 -13.67 -8.11 16.89
CA VAL A 42 -12.28 -7.71 16.79
C VAL A 42 -12.06 -7.18 15.38
N ARG A 43 -11.76 -5.88 15.26
CA ARG A 43 -11.35 -5.27 13.99
C ARG A 43 -9.83 -5.31 13.93
N VAL A 44 -9.30 -6.22 13.11
CA VAL A 44 -7.87 -6.30 12.80
C VAL A 44 -7.58 -5.35 11.64
N TYR A 45 -6.66 -4.42 11.85
CA TYR A 45 -6.10 -3.58 10.79
C TYR A 45 -4.65 -4.03 10.58
N THR A 46 -4.33 -4.47 9.37
CA THR A 46 -2.94 -4.69 8.96
C THR A 46 -2.41 -3.41 8.33
N VAL A 47 -1.22 -2.98 8.77
CA VAL A 47 -0.49 -1.91 8.12
C VAL A 47 0.17 -2.49 6.87
N CYS A 48 -0.14 -1.93 5.70
CA CYS A 48 0.50 -2.29 4.44
C CYS A 48 1.55 -1.23 4.11
N ASP A 49 2.63 -1.20 4.90
CA ASP A 49 3.79 -0.36 4.59
C ASP A 49 4.60 -1.06 3.50
N GLU A 50 4.39 -0.62 2.27
CA GLU A 50 5.17 -1.10 1.15
C GLU A 50 6.43 -0.25 0.95
N SER A 51 7.43 -0.83 0.29
CA SER A 51 8.74 -0.24 0.10
C SER A 51 9.02 0.04 -1.37
N LYS A 52 9.71 1.15 -1.65
CA LYS A 52 10.26 1.47 -2.98
C LYS A 52 11.68 0.91 -3.20
N TYR A 53 12.19 0.18 -2.21
CA TYR A 53 13.55 -0.37 -2.16
C TYR A 53 13.51 -1.87 -2.44
N LEU A 54 14.39 -2.35 -3.31
CA LEU A 54 14.57 -3.75 -3.67
C LEU A 54 16.01 -4.18 -3.41
N ILE A 55 16.16 -5.44 -3.04
CA ILE A 55 17.45 -6.13 -2.94
C ILE A 55 17.42 -7.25 -3.97
N VAL A 56 18.35 -7.22 -4.91
CA VAL A 56 18.47 -8.23 -5.96
C VAL A 56 19.71 -9.06 -5.68
N ARG A 57 19.52 -10.34 -5.40
CA ARG A 57 20.58 -11.32 -5.16
C ARG A 57 20.81 -12.18 -6.40
N ASN A 58 21.93 -12.90 -6.43
CA ASN A 58 22.29 -13.82 -7.50
C ASN A 58 22.48 -13.13 -8.87
N VAL A 59 22.98 -11.90 -8.87
CA VAL A 59 23.36 -11.20 -10.10
C VAL A 59 24.74 -11.71 -10.51
N PRO A 60 24.94 -12.27 -11.72
CA PRO A 60 26.26 -12.74 -12.12
C PRO A 60 27.32 -11.63 -12.06
N SER A 61 28.48 -11.92 -11.45
CA SER A 61 29.57 -10.94 -11.28
C SER A 61 30.32 -10.59 -12.56
N LEU A 62 29.83 -11.06 -13.72
CA LEU A 62 30.36 -10.80 -15.07
C LEU A 62 30.12 -9.35 -15.55
N GLY A 63 29.83 -8.42 -14.64
CA GLY A 63 29.56 -7.01 -14.97
C GLY A 63 28.12 -6.72 -15.39
N CYS A 64 27.16 -7.57 -15.02
CA CYS A 64 25.74 -7.39 -15.36
C CYS A 64 25.04 -6.22 -14.62
N GLY A 65 25.77 -5.40 -13.85
CA GLY A 65 25.20 -4.29 -13.08
C GLY A 65 24.53 -3.21 -13.95
N ASP A 66 25.13 -2.88 -15.09
CA ASP A 66 24.59 -1.86 -16.02
C ASP A 66 23.33 -2.37 -16.74
N GLU A 67 23.34 -3.65 -17.12
CA GLU A 67 22.19 -4.33 -17.72
C GLU A 67 21.03 -4.42 -16.73
N LEU A 68 21.34 -4.66 -15.45
CA LEU A 68 20.37 -4.67 -14.36
C LEU A 68 19.68 -3.32 -14.22
N GLY A 69 20.45 -2.23 -14.19
CA GLY A 69 19.90 -0.86 -14.14
C GLY A 69 19.00 -0.56 -15.34
N THR A 70 19.40 -0.98 -16.54
CA THR A 70 18.61 -0.81 -17.78
C THR A 70 17.30 -1.60 -17.72
N LEU A 71 17.36 -2.85 -17.25
CA LEU A 71 16.18 -3.71 -17.08
C LEU A 71 15.19 -3.09 -16.10
N PHE A 72 15.65 -2.66 -14.91
CA PHE A 72 14.78 -2.07 -13.92
C PHE A 72 14.25 -0.69 -14.34
N SER A 73 15.00 0.06 -15.14
CA SER A 73 14.53 1.32 -15.74
C SER A 73 13.33 1.12 -16.68
N SER A 74 13.14 -0.09 -17.24
CA SER A 74 11.98 -0.40 -18.08
C SER A 74 10.66 -0.47 -17.29
N TYR A 75 10.71 -0.81 -16.01
CA TYR A 75 9.55 -0.81 -15.11
C TYR A 75 9.22 0.60 -14.62
N GLY A 76 10.20 1.49 -14.59
CA GLY A 76 10.00 2.90 -14.35
C GLY A 76 11.26 3.62 -13.86
N PRO A 77 11.16 4.92 -13.54
CA PRO A 77 12.32 5.73 -13.20
C PRO A 77 12.97 5.27 -11.89
N LEU A 78 14.23 4.86 -12.00
CA LEU A 78 15.11 4.53 -10.88
C LEU A 78 15.69 5.79 -10.26
N GLU A 79 15.75 5.80 -8.93
CA GLU A 79 16.42 6.84 -8.14
C GLU A 79 17.87 6.43 -7.82
N GLU A 80 18.11 5.14 -7.57
CA GLU A 80 19.43 4.61 -7.23
C GLU A 80 19.54 3.14 -7.66
N CYS A 81 20.69 2.76 -8.20
CA CYS A 81 21.06 1.37 -8.48
C CYS A 81 22.55 1.23 -8.18
N LYS A 82 22.90 0.45 -7.16
CA LYS A 82 24.29 0.28 -6.74
C LYS A 82 24.55 -1.13 -6.21
N PRO A 83 25.77 -1.66 -6.34
CA PRO A 83 26.16 -2.87 -5.62
C PRO A 83 26.02 -2.65 -4.11
N MET A 84 25.68 -3.71 -3.38
CA MET A 84 25.48 -3.66 -1.94
C MET A 84 26.73 -4.16 -1.21
N ASP A 85 27.50 -3.23 -0.64
CA ASP A 85 28.81 -3.54 -0.01
C ASP A 85 28.71 -4.25 1.36
N ALA A 86 27.52 -4.31 1.96
CA ALA A 86 27.32 -4.78 3.33
C ALA A 86 26.91 -6.26 3.44
N GLU A 87 26.63 -6.92 2.32
CA GLU A 87 26.25 -8.34 2.29
C GLU A 87 27.39 -9.18 1.70
N ASP A 88 27.53 -10.43 2.15
CA ASP A 88 28.49 -11.37 1.58
C ASP A 88 28.08 -11.70 0.13
N CYS A 89 28.83 -11.19 -0.85
CA CYS A 89 28.77 -11.67 -2.23
C CYS A 89 29.39 -13.07 -2.32
N GLU A 90 28.80 -13.93 -3.15
CA GLU A 90 29.45 -15.20 -3.50
C GLU A 90 30.48 -14.97 -4.61
N GLU A 91 31.40 -15.93 -4.82
CA GLU A 91 32.50 -15.81 -5.79
C GLU A 91 32.04 -15.44 -7.22
N TYR A 92 30.82 -15.83 -7.60
CA TYR A 92 30.27 -15.61 -8.94
C TYR A 92 28.98 -14.77 -8.96
N THR A 93 28.52 -14.29 -7.80
CA THR A 93 27.30 -13.51 -7.74
C THR A 93 27.36 -12.33 -6.79
N ASP A 94 26.83 -11.22 -7.26
CA ASP A 94 26.70 -9.97 -6.55
C ASP A 94 25.27 -9.72 -6.06
N VAL A 95 25.18 -8.81 -5.10
CA VAL A 95 23.93 -8.28 -4.58
C VAL A 95 23.83 -6.80 -4.91
N PHE A 96 22.68 -6.38 -5.43
CA PHE A 96 22.41 -4.99 -5.80
C PHE A 96 21.27 -4.40 -4.99
N PHE A 97 21.44 -3.14 -4.63
CA PHE A 97 20.41 -2.29 -4.04
C PHE A 97 19.79 -1.42 -5.12
N ILE A 98 18.46 -1.45 -5.19
CA ILE A 98 17.68 -0.69 -6.17
C ILE A 98 16.63 0.13 -5.45
N LYS A 99 16.49 1.39 -5.85
CA LYS A 99 15.51 2.33 -5.33
C LYS A 99 14.71 2.91 -6.48
N PHE A 100 13.40 2.71 -6.47
CA PHE A 100 12.50 3.34 -7.43
C PHE A 100 12.05 4.72 -6.96
N SER A 101 11.71 5.58 -7.93
CA SER A 101 11.09 6.88 -7.64
C SER A 101 9.67 6.73 -7.10
N GLN A 102 8.93 5.72 -7.61
CA GLN A 102 7.53 5.46 -7.26
C GLN A 102 7.37 4.08 -6.67
N LEU A 103 6.52 3.99 -5.64
CA LEU A 103 6.22 2.74 -4.94
C LEU A 103 5.60 1.67 -5.86
N SER A 104 4.74 2.10 -6.80
CA SER A 104 4.06 1.20 -7.73
C SER A 104 5.01 0.41 -8.64
N ASN A 105 6.22 0.93 -8.88
CA ASN A 105 7.20 0.29 -9.76
C ASN A 105 8.06 -0.73 -9.01
N ALA A 106 8.08 -0.68 -7.69
CA ALA A 106 8.79 -1.63 -6.84
C ALA A 106 7.92 -2.84 -6.43
N ARG A 107 6.72 -2.96 -7.02
CA ARG A 107 5.77 -4.05 -6.77
C ARG A 107 5.87 -5.15 -7.81
#